data_AF-A0A8R2AC38-F1
#
_entry.id   AF-A0A8R2AC38-F1
#
_cell.length_a   1.000
_cell.length_b   1.000
_cell.length_c   1.000
_cell.angle_alpha   90.00
_cell.angle_beta   90.00
_cell.angle_gamma   90.00
#
_symmetry.space_group_name_H-M   'P 1'
#
loop_
_entity.id
_entity.type
_entity.pdbx_description
1 polymer ?
#
loop_
_entity_poly.entity_id
_entity_poly.type
_entity_poly.pdbx_seq_one_letter_code
_entity_poly.pdbx_strand_id
1 'polypeptide(L)'
;MKLKRNFTSGILLIIATFMTTTDCIAKKGGGPGRLKKATDTIMSILTMSQKTFLNWKTSEFARNFNKVVGYAPILKESNSDELLKLISNSADLIKIGAFRKLNKLSASATTEESKKILILAKLQATVELVKYYGTTWNCPKVKWTFAQGMYYAHSCIKLYGEDNQGECLRKKIQLFTAFMFTYKLETNRFIRFFLKRMNKQADIYLPKDKTIRFINTKIACQLKFTQDNKNLLTRAAMKLYMGSSNKDKNYDCVKELLPFENDVKEIDSYPGEIHYLIAKAYGYQNNYPSAIEHLRKARKAEVVDSKTRETNKKVQTYYEKLYTLMDAKANSK
;
A
#
# COMPACT_ATOMS: atom_id res chain seq x y z
N MET A 1 -19.93 22.76 -1.60
CA MET A 1 -20.14 22.16 -0.25
C MET A 1 -20.06 20.62 -0.18
N LYS A 2 -20.14 19.85 -1.29
CA LYS A 2 -20.06 18.37 -1.30
C LYS A 2 -18.64 17.77 -1.21
N LEU A 3 -17.57 18.56 -1.45
CA LEU A 3 -16.18 18.09 -1.39
C LEU A 3 -15.67 17.84 0.05
N LYS A 4 -16.01 18.75 0.98
CA LYS A 4 -15.62 18.65 2.41
C LYS A 4 -16.21 17.42 3.12
N ARG A 5 -17.44 17.04 2.76
CA ARG A 5 -18.17 15.92 3.38
C ARG A 5 -17.57 14.54 3.07
N ASN A 6 -16.83 14.41 1.98
CA ASN A 6 -16.19 13.16 1.56
C ASN A 6 -14.77 13.00 2.10
N PHE A 7 -14.12 14.12 2.45
CA PHE A 7 -12.86 14.14 3.18
C PHE A 7 -13.08 13.73 4.64
N THR A 8 -14.12 14.25 5.27
CA THR A 8 -14.53 13.85 6.63
C THR A 8 -14.96 12.39 6.72
N SER A 9 -15.62 11.82 5.70
CA SER A 9 -15.96 10.39 5.67
C SER A 9 -14.74 9.45 5.52
N GLY A 10 -13.73 9.84 4.73
CA GLY A 10 -12.47 9.09 4.62
C GLY A 10 -11.64 9.18 5.91
N ILE A 11 -11.65 10.33 6.57
CA ILE A 11 -11.04 10.53 7.90
C ILE A 11 -11.81 9.74 8.96
N LEU A 12 -13.15 9.69 8.93
CA LEU A 12 -13.97 8.89 9.84
C LEU A 12 -13.74 7.39 9.70
N LEU A 13 -13.44 6.90 8.50
CA LEU A 13 -13.06 5.51 8.28
C LEU A 13 -11.66 5.19 8.85
N ILE A 14 -10.73 6.12 8.71
CA ILE A 14 -9.41 6.07 9.35
C ILE A 14 -9.58 6.13 10.88
N ILE A 15 -10.46 7.00 11.41
CA ILE A 15 -10.82 7.11 12.84
C ILE A 15 -11.41 5.79 13.37
N ALA A 16 -12.35 5.17 12.67
CA ALA A 16 -12.93 3.89 13.08
C ALA A 16 -11.87 2.76 13.13
N THR A 17 -10.89 2.82 12.23
CA THR A 17 -9.74 1.90 12.21
C THR A 17 -8.73 2.23 13.33
N PHE A 18 -8.62 3.49 13.75
CA PHE A 18 -7.84 3.90 14.92
C PHE A 18 -8.51 3.47 16.24
N MET A 19 -9.83 3.65 16.37
CA MET A 19 -10.59 3.31 17.59
C MET A 19 -10.70 1.80 17.82
N THR A 20 -10.83 0.99 16.77
CA THR A 20 -10.76 -0.49 16.91
C THR A 20 -9.36 -0.99 17.30
N THR A 21 -8.32 -0.16 17.16
CA THR A 21 -6.93 -0.51 17.55
C THR A 21 -6.54 0.02 18.92
N THR A 22 -7.31 0.92 19.53
CA THR A 22 -7.12 1.29 20.95
C THR A 22 -7.53 0.15 21.89
N ASP A 23 -8.39 -0.78 21.45
CA ASP A 23 -8.67 -2.03 22.18
C ASP A 23 -7.45 -2.98 22.24
N CYS A 24 -6.54 -2.92 21.27
CA CYS A 24 -5.26 -3.61 21.35
C CYS A 24 -4.30 -3.00 22.38
N ILE A 25 -4.50 -1.73 22.77
CA ILE A 25 -3.69 -1.02 23.78
C ILE A 25 -4.32 -1.17 25.18
N ALA A 26 -5.65 -1.23 25.28
CA ALA A 26 -6.37 -1.46 26.54
C ALA A 26 -6.07 -2.83 27.17
N LYS A 27 -5.72 -3.85 26.36
CA LYS A 27 -5.28 -5.16 26.85
C LYS A 27 -3.94 -5.16 27.61
N LYS A 28 -3.24 -4.03 27.72
CA LYS A 28 -2.02 -3.86 28.54
C LYS A 28 -2.14 -2.75 29.60
N GLY A 29 -3.26 -2.72 30.33
CA GLY A 29 -3.33 -2.12 31.68
C GLY A 29 -3.03 -0.61 31.79
N GLY A 30 -3.30 0.18 30.76
CA GLY A 30 -3.07 1.62 30.79
C GLY A 30 -4.27 2.41 31.33
N GLY A 31 -4.12 3.06 32.49
CA GLY A 31 -5.18 3.85 33.11
C GLY A 31 -5.69 5.05 32.28
N PRO A 32 -6.81 5.66 32.70
CA PRO A 32 -7.63 6.60 31.91
C PRO A 32 -6.89 7.87 31.44
N GLY A 33 -5.83 8.30 32.16
CA GLY A 33 -5.03 9.47 31.78
C GLY A 33 -4.15 9.28 30.53
N ARG A 34 -3.73 8.04 30.22
CA ARG A 34 -2.99 7.72 28.98
C ARG A 34 -3.92 7.64 27.77
N LEU A 35 -5.15 7.17 27.99
CA LEU A 35 -6.18 7.13 26.96
C LEU A 35 -6.52 8.55 26.50
N LYS A 36 -6.72 9.47 27.45
CA LYS A 36 -7.03 10.89 27.17
C LYS A 36 -5.92 11.60 26.39
N LYS A 37 -4.66 11.44 26.80
CA LYS A 37 -3.50 11.98 26.03
C LYS A 37 -3.36 11.36 24.64
N ALA A 38 -3.62 10.06 24.50
CA ALA A 38 -3.60 9.40 23.20
C ALA A 38 -4.74 9.91 22.31
N THR A 39 -5.96 10.05 22.84
CA THR A 39 -7.10 10.62 22.11
C THR A 39 -6.90 12.08 21.76
N ASP A 40 -6.27 12.90 22.62
CA ASP A 40 -5.99 14.32 22.34
C ASP A 40 -4.88 14.46 21.27
N THR A 41 -3.85 13.63 21.35
CA THR A 41 -2.79 13.58 20.34
C THR A 41 -3.35 13.10 19.00
N ILE A 42 -4.16 12.04 19.01
CA ILE A 42 -4.89 11.54 17.85
C ILE A 42 -5.82 12.64 17.33
N MET A 43 -6.59 13.34 18.16
CA MET A 43 -7.46 14.45 17.75
C MET A 43 -6.70 15.65 17.17
N SER A 44 -5.49 15.94 17.64
CA SER A 44 -4.62 16.98 17.06
C SER A 44 -4.05 16.58 15.69
N ILE A 45 -3.83 15.29 15.47
CA ILE A 45 -3.46 14.70 14.17
C ILE A 45 -4.68 14.67 13.24
N LEU A 46 -5.86 14.39 13.78
CA LEU A 46 -7.14 14.29 13.07
C LEU A 46 -7.69 15.65 12.63
N THR A 47 -7.44 16.71 13.38
CA THR A 47 -7.87 18.07 13.02
C THR A 47 -6.97 18.73 11.98
N MET A 48 -5.90 18.05 11.53
CA MET A 48 -4.95 18.52 10.51
C MET A 48 -4.56 19.99 10.70
N SER A 49 -4.35 20.43 11.95
CA SER A 49 -3.83 21.77 12.17
C SER A 49 -2.41 21.83 11.60
N GLN A 50 -2.11 22.86 10.80
CA GLN A 50 -0.79 23.11 10.23
C GLN A 50 0.30 23.18 11.34
N LYS A 51 -0.12 23.50 12.57
CA LYS A 51 0.71 23.53 13.80
C LYS A 51 1.11 22.15 14.32
N THR A 52 0.36 21.08 14.03
CA THR A 52 0.67 19.72 14.50
C THR A 52 1.96 19.17 13.90
N PHE A 53 2.33 19.63 12.69
CA PHE A 53 3.57 19.24 12.00
C PHE A 53 4.74 20.22 12.17
N LEU A 54 4.47 21.43 12.67
CA LEU A 54 5.51 22.46 12.88
C LEU A 54 6.56 22.02 13.93
N ASN A 55 6.15 21.24 14.94
CA ASN A 55 7.05 20.72 16.00
C ASN A 55 7.40 19.24 15.85
N TRP A 56 7.13 18.65 14.68
CA TRP A 56 7.31 17.22 14.41
C TRP A 56 8.76 16.76 14.59
N LYS A 57 9.73 17.54 14.06
CA LYS A 57 11.16 17.20 14.08
C LYS A 57 11.76 17.15 15.49
N THR A 58 11.18 17.87 16.44
CA THR A 58 11.70 18.04 17.81
C THR A 58 10.93 17.23 18.85
N SER A 59 9.82 16.58 18.48
CA SER A 59 9.02 15.78 19.41
C SER A 59 9.78 14.55 19.95
N GLU A 60 9.54 14.21 21.21
CA GLU A 60 10.12 13.04 21.88
C GLU A 60 9.73 11.73 21.15
N PHE A 61 8.56 11.72 20.51
CA PHE A 61 8.10 10.67 19.62
C PHE A 61 8.98 10.52 18.37
N ALA A 62 9.32 11.61 17.67
CA ALA A 62 10.22 11.56 16.51
C ALA A 62 11.64 11.09 16.88
N ARG A 63 12.09 11.40 18.10
CA ARG A 63 13.36 10.92 18.65
C ARG A 63 13.38 9.41 18.83
N ASN A 64 12.32 8.83 19.41
CA ASN A 64 12.19 7.37 19.57
C ASN A 64 11.87 6.65 18.24
N PHE A 65 11.15 7.30 17.33
CA PHE A 65 10.88 6.85 15.96
C PHE A 65 12.17 6.63 15.15
N ASN A 66 13.17 7.50 15.31
CA ASN A 66 14.47 7.39 14.64
C ASN A 66 15.38 6.31 15.24
N LYS A 67 15.24 5.96 16.53
CA LYS A 67 16.04 4.90 17.17
C LYS A 67 15.72 3.49 16.62
N VAL A 68 14.46 3.23 16.27
CA VAL A 68 13.97 1.91 15.80
C VAL A 68 14.29 1.66 14.30
N VAL A 69 14.89 2.61 13.60
CA VAL A 69 15.18 2.50 12.16
C VAL A 69 16.51 1.78 11.88
N GLY A 70 17.38 1.61 12.88
CA GLY A 70 18.80 1.40 12.62
C GLY A 70 19.42 2.65 12.00
N TYR A 71 20.75 2.71 11.95
CA TYR A 71 21.44 3.83 11.33
C TYR A 71 21.20 3.79 9.80
N ALA A 72 20.22 4.54 9.29
CA ALA A 72 20.09 4.72 7.85
C ALA A 72 21.24 5.60 7.35
N PRO A 73 21.94 5.21 6.26
CA PRO A 73 23.12 5.91 5.78
C PRO A 73 22.79 7.34 5.34
N ILE A 74 23.77 8.22 5.51
CA ILE A 74 23.70 9.57 4.93
C ILE A 74 24.08 9.44 3.46
N LEU A 75 23.14 9.72 2.57
CA LEU A 75 23.39 9.72 1.13
C LEU A 75 23.93 11.08 0.67
N LYS A 76 25.01 11.04 -0.11
CA LYS A 76 25.57 12.23 -0.78
C LYS A 76 24.72 12.66 -1.98
N GLU A 77 24.04 11.71 -2.63
CA GLU A 77 23.25 11.91 -3.84
C GLU A 77 22.20 13.02 -3.72
N SER A 78 22.17 13.95 -4.67
CA SER A 78 21.27 15.11 -4.69
C SER A 78 20.29 15.12 -5.86
N ASN A 79 20.50 14.29 -6.88
CA ASN A 79 19.62 14.13 -8.02
C ASN A 79 18.35 13.37 -7.61
N SER A 80 17.17 13.91 -7.93
CA SER A 80 15.87 13.32 -7.57
C SER A 80 15.63 11.95 -8.21
N ASP A 81 16.07 11.76 -9.45
CA ASP A 81 15.80 10.56 -10.22
C ASP A 81 16.69 9.41 -9.75
N GLU A 82 17.95 9.72 -9.40
CA GLU A 82 18.84 8.74 -8.77
C GLU A 82 18.34 8.34 -7.38
N LEU A 83 17.88 9.30 -6.57
CA LEU A 83 17.26 9.01 -5.29
C LEU A 83 16.00 8.13 -5.45
N LEU A 84 15.21 8.35 -6.51
CA LEU A 84 14.06 7.50 -6.86
C LEU A 84 14.47 6.08 -7.27
N LYS A 85 15.54 5.93 -8.06
CA LYS A 85 16.10 4.60 -8.38
C LYS A 85 16.52 3.86 -7.12
N LEU A 86 17.19 4.55 -6.19
CA LEU A 86 17.59 3.97 -4.89
C LEU A 86 16.36 3.55 -4.05
N ILE A 87 15.31 4.38 -4.04
CA ILE A 87 14.05 4.07 -3.35
C ILE A 87 13.38 2.81 -3.91
N SER A 88 13.38 2.64 -5.23
CA SER A 88 12.69 1.50 -5.85
C SER A 88 13.49 0.21 -5.71
N ASN A 89 14.81 0.28 -5.89
CA ASN A 89 15.64 -0.89 -6.21
C ASN A 89 16.73 -1.22 -5.18
N SER A 90 16.95 -0.41 -4.14
CA SER A 90 18.01 -0.69 -3.15
C SER A 90 17.49 -1.35 -1.87
N ALA A 91 18.40 -1.75 -0.98
CA ALA A 91 18.04 -2.28 0.33
C ALA A 91 17.30 -1.24 1.20
N ASP A 92 16.49 -1.71 2.16
CA ASP A 92 15.55 -0.86 2.93
C ASP A 92 16.21 0.34 3.63
N LEU A 93 17.40 0.18 4.20
CA LEU A 93 18.11 1.28 4.86
C LEU A 93 18.52 2.39 3.87
N ILE A 94 18.92 2.01 2.66
CA ILE A 94 19.25 2.96 1.58
C ILE A 94 17.98 3.71 1.15
N LYS A 95 16.83 3.02 1.04
CA LYS A 95 15.53 3.66 0.74
C LYS A 95 15.16 4.72 1.78
N ILE A 96 15.39 4.43 3.06
CA ILE A 96 15.15 5.39 4.15
C ILE A 96 16.11 6.57 4.07
N GLY A 97 17.39 6.33 3.77
CA GLY A 97 18.39 7.37 3.52
C GLY A 97 17.99 8.30 2.38
N ALA A 98 17.54 7.72 1.26
CA ALA A 98 17.07 8.46 0.08
C ALA A 98 15.82 9.29 0.39
N PHE A 99 14.85 8.73 1.11
CA PHE A 99 13.68 9.49 1.55
C PHE A 99 14.04 10.66 2.46
N ARG A 100 15.00 10.48 3.39
CA ARG A 100 15.49 11.58 4.24
C ARG A 100 16.15 12.68 3.41
N LYS A 101 16.94 12.32 2.40
CA LYS A 101 17.58 13.27 1.49
C LYS A 101 16.57 14.03 0.65
N LEU A 102 15.58 13.35 0.04
CA LEU A 102 14.47 13.99 -0.67
C LEU A 102 13.71 14.99 0.22
N ASN A 103 13.48 14.66 1.49
CA ASN A 103 12.83 15.59 2.41
C ASN A 103 13.68 16.83 2.71
N LYS A 104 15.00 16.71 2.78
CA LYS A 104 15.91 17.86 2.91
C LYS A 104 15.87 18.73 1.67
N LEU A 105 16.03 18.12 0.48
CA LEU A 105 15.98 18.83 -0.81
C LEU A 105 14.64 19.56 -1.01
N SER A 106 13.52 18.89 -0.67
CA SER A 106 12.18 19.47 -0.75
C SER A 106 11.99 20.67 0.17
N ALA A 107 12.69 20.75 1.30
CA ALA A 107 12.62 21.89 2.21
C ALA A 107 13.45 23.09 1.72
N SER A 108 14.51 22.85 0.94
CA SER A 108 15.36 23.88 0.33
C SER A 108 14.92 24.28 -1.08
N ALA A 109 13.92 23.60 -1.66
CA ALA A 109 13.43 23.87 -3.01
C ALA A 109 12.70 25.22 -3.06
N THR A 110 13.20 26.14 -3.90
CA THR A 110 12.65 27.48 -4.07
C THR A 110 11.71 27.57 -5.28
N THR A 111 12.10 26.96 -6.40
CA THR A 111 11.34 26.98 -7.66
C THR A 111 10.11 26.06 -7.61
N GLU A 112 9.07 26.41 -8.36
CA GLU A 112 7.84 25.59 -8.42
C GLU A 112 8.11 24.22 -9.06
N GLU A 113 8.91 24.17 -10.12
CA GLU A 113 9.24 22.94 -10.84
C GLU A 113 10.01 21.95 -9.96
N SER A 114 11.01 22.43 -9.21
CA SER A 114 11.73 21.56 -8.27
C SER A 114 10.81 21.04 -7.15
N LYS A 115 9.88 21.86 -6.66
CA LYS A 115 8.87 21.43 -5.68
C LYS A 115 7.96 20.33 -6.26
N LYS A 116 7.56 20.46 -7.53
CA LYS A 116 6.71 19.50 -8.26
C LYS A 116 7.40 18.13 -8.40
N ILE A 117 8.62 18.10 -8.90
CA ILE A 117 9.42 16.87 -9.02
C ILE A 117 9.64 16.22 -7.64
N LEU A 118 10.03 17.01 -6.64
CA LEU A 118 10.35 16.50 -5.31
C LEU A 118 9.12 16.00 -4.54
N ILE A 119 7.93 16.60 -4.73
CA ILE A 119 6.71 16.11 -4.05
C ILE A 119 6.25 14.77 -4.62
N LEU A 120 6.34 14.57 -5.94
CA LEU A 120 6.08 13.27 -6.56
C LEU A 120 7.10 12.22 -6.11
N ALA A 121 8.39 12.58 -6.05
CA ALA A 121 9.43 11.69 -5.57
C ALA A 121 9.19 11.26 -4.11
N LYS A 122 8.81 12.21 -3.25
CA LYS A 122 8.44 11.92 -1.85
C LYS A 122 7.22 11.03 -1.75
N LEU A 123 6.22 11.20 -2.60
CA LEU A 123 5.06 10.33 -2.64
C LEU A 123 5.45 8.89 -2.97
N GLN A 124 6.23 8.69 -4.04
CA GLN A 124 6.73 7.36 -4.39
C GLN A 124 7.54 6.73 -3.24
N ALA A 125 8.40 7.52 -2.59
CA ALA A 125 9.14 7.08 -1.42
C ALA A 125 8.23 6.64 -0.27
N THR A 126 7.15 7.39 0.01
CA THR A 126 6.20 7.00 1.06
C THR A 126 5.45 5.72 0.74
N VAL A 127 5.12 5.48 -0.54
CA VAL A 127 4.50 4.20 -1.00
C VAL A 127 5.42 3.03 -0.66
N GLU A 128 6.70 3.14 -1.03
CA GLU A 128 7.70 2.09 -0.79
C GLU A 128 7.98 1.87 0.70
N LEU A 129 8.07 2.94 1.49
CA LEU A 129 8.26 2.84 2.94
C LEU A 129 7.06 2.22 3.66
N VAL A 130 5.84 2.50 3.23
CA VAL A 130 4.64 1.83 3.76
C VAL A 130 4.73 0.32 3.54
N LYS A 131 5.10 -0.12 2.33
CA LYS A 131 5.30 -1.55 2.02
C LYS A 131 6.37 -2.16 2.93
N TYR A 132 7.52 -1.50 3.06
CA TYR A 132 8.61 -1.94 3.95
C TYR A 132 8.17 -2.10 5.40
N TYR A 133 7.57 -1.05 6.00
CA TYR A 133 7.21 -1.09 7.42
C TYR A 133 6.14 -2.15 7.74
N GLY A 134 5.31 -2.53 6.76
CA GLY A 134 4.42 -3.68 6.91
C GLY A 134 5.13 -4.99 7.12
N THR A 135 6.14 -5.25 6.31
CA THR A 135 6.91 -6.50 6.35
C THR A 135 7.66 -6.66 7.67
N THR A 136 8.10 -5.55 8.26
CA THR A 136 8.77 -5.49 9.58
C THR A 136 7.81 -5.42 10.77
N TRP A 137 6.49 -5.57 10.54
CA TRP A 137 5.44 -5.52 11.55
C TRP A 137 5.42 -4.22 12.38
N ASN A 138 5.87 -3.11 11.79
CA ASN A 138 5.94 -1.82 12.46
C ASN A 138 4.67 -1.00 12.21
N CYS A 139 3.55 -1.46 12.78
CA CYS A 139 2.22 -0.86 12.61
C CYS A 139 2.17 0.66 12.86
N PRO A 140 2.81 1.21 13.91
CA PRO A 140 2.88 2.66 14.08
C PRO A 140 3.54 3.34 12.88
N LYS A 141 4.72 2.88 12.42
CA LYS A 141 5.42 3.49 11.29
C LYS A 141 4.62 3.41 9.99
N VAL A 142 3.90 2.32 9.75
CA VAL A 142 2.98 2.20 8.61
C VAL A 142 1.93 3.32 8.64
N LYS A 143 1.23 3.49 9.77
CA LYS A 143 0.18 4.53 9.93
C LYS A 143 0.75 5.94 9.76
N TRP A 144 1.89 6.22 10.37
CA TRP A 144 2.53 7.53 10.30
C TRP A 144 3.03 7.87 8.90
N THR A 145 3.71 6.94 8.25
CA THR A 145 4.21 7.12 6.88
C THR A 145 3.05 7.28 5.91
N PHE A 146 1.95 6.54 6.11
CA PHE A 146 0.72 6.71 5.34
C PHE A 146 0.10 8.10 5.53
N ALA A 147 -0.04 8.58 6.76
CA ALA A 147 -0.58 9.92 7.03
C ALA A 147 0.29 11.02 6.41
N GLN A 148 1.62 10.89 6.52
CA GLN A 148 2.59 11.78 5.88
C GLN A 148 2.45 11.75 4.34
N GLY A 149 2.32 10.58 3.74
CA GLY A 149 2.10 10.43 2.30
C GLY A 149 0.77 11.03 1.84
N MET A 150 -0.31 10.88 2.62
CA MET A 150 -1.60 11.49 2.32
C MET A 150 -1.54 13.02 2.38
N TYR A 151 -0.77 13.58 3.31
CA TYR A 151 -0.46 15.01 3.33
C TYR A 151 0.31 15.43 2.07
N TYR A 152 1.34 14.68 1.66
CA TYR A 152 2.06 14.96 0.42
C TYR A 152 1.17 14.86 -0.81
N ALA A 153 0.21 13.93 -0.84
CA ALA A 153 -0.73 13.79 -1.95
C ALA A 153 -1.63 15.02 -2.06
N HIS A 154 -2.11 15.53 -0.92
CA HIS A 154 -2.88 16.76 -0.86
C HIS A 154 -2.05 17.96 -1.33
N SER A 155 -0.83 18.11 -0.84
CA SER A 155 0.09 19.18 -1.27
C SER A 155 0.42 19.09 -2.75
N CYS A 156 0.63 17.88 -3.29
CA CYS A 156 0.88 17.63 -4.71
C CYS A 156 -0.30 18.10 -5.57
N ILE A 157 -1.52 17.66 -5.23
CA ILE A 157 -2.76 18.08 -5.90
C ILE A 157 -2.88 19.62 -5.91
N LYS A 158 -2.59 20.28 -4.78
CA LYS A 158 -2.62 21.74 -4.68
C LYS A 158 -1.53 22.41 -5.54
N LEU A 159 -0.34 21.84 -5.58
CA LEU A 159 0.81 22.38 -6.31
C LEU A 159 0.67 22.25 -7.83
N TYR A 160 0.05 21.17 -8.31
CA TYR A 160 -0.13 20.93 -9.74
C TYR A 160 -1.35 21.64 -10.36
N GLY A 161 -2.20 22.27 -9.54
CA GLY A 161 -3.41 22.96 -10.02
C GLY A 161 -4.48 21.99 -10.51
N GLU A 162 -5.62 22.49 -11.01
CA GLU A 162 -6.75 21.64 -11.42
C GLU A 162 -6.52 20.88 -12.72
N ASP A 163 -5.55 21.27 -13.55
CA ASP A 163 -5.40 20.73 -14.91
C ASP A 163 -4.39 19.57 -15.04
N ASN A 164 -3.54 19.36 -14.04
CA ASN A 164 -2.44 18.37 -14.14
C ASN A 164 -2.26 17.51 -12.88
N GLN A 165 -3.38 17.06 -12.27
CA GLN A 165 -3.36 16.29 -11.02
C GLN A 165 -3.14 14.78 -11.20
N GLY A 166 -3.07 14.30 -12.45
CA GLY A 166 -3.08 12.88 -12.79
C GLY A 166 -2.04 12.07 -12.00
N GLU A 167 -0.78 12.48 -12.06
CA GLU A 167 0.33 11.81 -11.35
C GLU A 167 0.13 11.80 -9.83
N CYS A 168 -0.28 12.93 -9.24
CA CYS A 168 -0.55 13.02 -7.80
C CYS A 168 -1.66 12.03 -7.39
N LEU A 169 -2.73 11.92 -8.20
CA LEU A 169 -3.84 11.01 -7.95
C LEU A 169 -3.43 9.54 -8.11
N ARG A 170 -2.62 9.22 -9.12
CA ARG A 170 -2.05 7.88 -9.32
C ARG A 170 -1.21 7.45 -8.12
N LYS A 171 -0.27 8.31 -7.67
CA LYS A 171 0.55 8.04 -6.47
C LYS A 171 -0.28 7.94 -5.19
N LYS A 172 -1.35 8.72 -5.07
CA LYS A 172 -2.31 8.61 -3.95
C LYS A 172 -3.03 7.26 -3.92
N ILE A 173 -3.49 6.77 -5.08
CA ILE A 173 -4.13 5.45 -5.19
C ILE A 173 -3.13 4.35 -4.84
N GLN A 174 -1.89 4.44 -5.33
CA GLN A 174 -0.81 3.51 -4.96
C GLN A 174 -0.54 3.51 -3.45
N LEU A 175 -0.46 4.69 -2.82
CA LEU A 175 -0.23 4.82 -1.38
C LEU A 175 -1.36 4.17 -0.57
N PHE A 176 -2.60 4.44 -0.94
CA PHE A 176 -3.77 3.84 -0.30
C PHE A 176 -3.78 2.31 -0.46
N THR A 177 -3.46 1.83 -1.65
CA THR A 177 -3.38 0.40 -1.96
C THR A 177 -2.26 -0.28 -1.18
N ALA A 178 -1.08 0.34 -1.09
CA ALA A 178 0.03 -0.14 -0.29
C ALA A 178 -0.39 -0.25 1.18
N PHE A 179 -1.03 0.78 1.74
CA PHE A 179 -1.52 0.76 3.11
C PHE A 179 -2.56 -0.34 3.35
N MET A 180 -3.54 -0.49 2.44
CA MET A 180 -4.57 -1.54 2.54
C MET A 180 -3.96 -2.94 2.65
N PHE A 181 -3.04 -3.30 1.75
CA PHE A 181 -2.45 -4.63 1.74
C PHE A 181 -1.48 -4.87 2.90
N THR A 182 -0.71 -3.84 3.25
CA THR A 182 0.27 -3.87 4.34
C THR A 182 -0.40 -3.99 5.70
N TYR A 183 -1.44 -3.19 5.93
CA TYR A 183 -2.17 -3.16 7.18
C TYR A 183 -3.30 -4.22 7.24
N LYS A 184 -3.47 -5.00 6.16
CA LYS A 184 -4.54 -6.01 6.01
C LYS A 184 -5.92 -5.43 6.28
N LEU A 185 -6.19 -4.23 5.77
CA LEU A 185 -7.50 -3.60 5.92
C LEU A 185 -8.56 -4.45 5.22
N GLU A 186 -9.59 -4.85 5.98
CA GLU A 186 -10.72 -5.56 5.41
C GLU A 186 -11.50 -4.64 4.48
N THR A 187 -11.66 -5.06 3.22
CA THR A 187 -12.31 -4.25 2.19
C THR A 187 -13.82 -4.27 2.37
N ASN A 188 -14.33 -3.33 3.16
CA ASN A 188 -15.75 -3.13 3.38
C ASN A 188 -16.38 -2.19 2.32
N ARG A 189 -17.70 -2.02 2.40
CA ARG A 189 -18.47 -1.15 1.48
C ARG A 189 -17.93 0.29 1.41
N PHE A 190 -17.44 0.85 2.52
CA PHE A 190 -16.90 2.20 2.57
C PHE A 190 -15.54 2.31 1.88
N ILE A 191 -14.65 1.34 2.10
CA ILE A 191 -13.35 1.28 1.39
C ILE A 191 -13.60 1.19 -0.12
N ARG A 192 -14.53 0.32 -0.56
CA ARG A 192 -14.90 0.22 -1.99
C ARG A 192 -15.46 1.52 -2.55
N PHE A 193 -16.33 2.20 -1.80
CA PHE A 193 -16.84 3.51 -2.20
C PHE A 193 -15.70 4.53 -2.37
N PHE A 194 -14.77 4.56 -1.41
CA PHE A 194 -13.63 5.47 -1.44
C PHE A 194 -12.69 5.17 -2.63
N LEU A 195 -12.36 3.90 -2.87
CA LEU A 195 -11.59 3.46 -4.04
C LEU A 195 -12.27 3.86 -5.35
N LYS A 196 -13.57 3.57 -5.50
CA LYS A 196 -14.35 3.94 -6.69
C LYS A 196 -14.31 5.45 -6.93
N ARG A 197 -14.41 6.25 -5.88
CA ARG A 197 -14.33 7.71 -5.96
C ARG A 197 -12.93 8.17 -6.40
N MET A 198 -11.87 7.63 -5.79
CA MET A 198 -10.50 8.00 -6.17
C MET A 198 -10.19 7.62 -7.62
N ASN A 199 -10.58 6.42 -8.05
CA ASN A 199 -10.43 5.99 -9.42
C ASN A 199 -11.19 6.90 -10.38
N LYS A 200 -12.45 7.24 -10.08
CA LYS A 200 -13.23 8.17 -10.92
C LYS A 200 -12.56 9.55 -11.02
N GLN A 201 -11.91 10.02 -9.95
CA GLN A 201 -11.15 11.28 -10.01
C GLN A 201 -9.91 11.15 -10.87
N ALA A 202 -9.16 10.04 -10.75
CA ALA A 202 -7.97 9.81 -11.55
C ALA A 202 -8.30 9.59 -13.03
N ASP A 203 -9.38 8.88 -13.35
CA ASP A 203 -9.83 8.60 -14.73
C ASP A 203 -10.14 9.87 -15.54
N ILE A 204 -10.45 10.99 -14.87
CA ILE A 204 -10.64 12.30 -15.53
C ILE A 204 -9.33 12.77 -16.18
N TYR A 205 -8.19 12.53 -15.52
CA TYR A 205 -6.88 13.01 -15.95
C TYR A 205 -6.03 11.93 -16.63
N LEU A 206 -6.24 10.67 -16.26
CA LEU A 206 -5.47 9.51 -16.69
C LEU A 206 -6.40 8.39 -17.18
N PRO A 207 -7.15 8.62 -18.27
CA PRO A 207 -8.06 7.60 -18.79
C PRO A 207 -7.27 6.37 -19.23
N LYS A 208 -7.72 5.19 -18.78
CA LYS A 208 -7.13 3.87 -19.11
C LYS A 208 -5.69 3.65 -18.61
N ASP A 209 -5.20 4.42 -17.64
CA ASP A 209 -3.86 4.21 -17.05
C ASP A 209 -3.67 2.77 -16.55
N LYS A 210 -2.57 2.14 -16.99
CA LYS A 210 -2.29 0.73 -16.73
C LYS A 210 -2.04 0.45 -15.25
N THR A 211 -1.42 1.38 -14.52
CA THR A 211 -1.15 1.24 -13.09
C THR A 211 -2.46 1.18 -12.30
N ILE A 212 -3.38 2.10 -12.55
CA ILE A 212 -4.70 2.14 -11.89
C ILE A 212 -5.51 0.88 -12.24
N ARG A 213 -5.48 0.45 -13.50
CA ARG A 213 -6.12 -0.81 -13.92
C ARG A 213 -5.54 -2.01 -13.18
N PHE A 214 -4.22 -2.14 -13.12
CA PHE A 214 -3.55 -3.22 -12.39
C PHE A 214 -3.91 -3.21 -10.90
N ILE A 215 -3.92 -2.04 -10.25
CA ILE A 215 -4.33 -1.92 -8.84
C ILE A 215 -5.76 -2.42 -8.64
N ASN A 216 -6.68 -2.05 -9.53
CA ASN A 216 -8.07 -2.49 -9.46
C ASN A 216 -8.20 -4.01 -9.64
N THR A 217 -7.50 -4.57 -10.63
CA THR A 217 -7.43 -6.03 -10.85
C THR A 217 -6.85 -6.74 -9.64
N LYS A 218 -5.76 -6.24 -9.07
CA LYS A 218 -5.11 -6.80 -7.87
C LYS A 218 -6.06 -6.81 -6.68
N ILE A 219 -6.77 -5.71 -6.43
CA ILE A 219 -7.77 -5.64 -5.36
C ILE A 219 -8.87 -6.66 -5.64
N ALA A 220 -9.50 -6.65 -6.81
CA ALA A 220 -10.57 -7.57 -7.17
C ALA A 220 -10.17 -9.04 -6.96
N CYS A 221 -8.98 -9.43 -7.41
CA CYS A 221 -8.46 -10.78 -7.24
C CYS A 221 -8.22 -11.17 -5.79
N GLN A 222 -7.69 -10.26 -4.96
CA GLN A 222 -7.48 -10.54 -3.55
C GLN A 222 -8.83 -10.71 -2.80
N LEU A 223 -9.86 -9.96 -3.18
CA LEU A 223 -11.21 -10.17 -2.64
C LEU A 223 -11.77 -11.53 -3.05
N LYS A 224 -11.61 -11.90 -4.33
CA LYS A 224 -12.04 -13.21 -4.83
C LYS A 224 -11.35 -14.35 -4.10
N PHE A 225 -10.02 -14.32 -3.99
CA PHE A 225 -9.25 -15.33 -3.25
C PHE A 225 -9.69 -15.45 -1.78
N THR A 226 -10.03 -14.33 -1.15
CA THR A 226 -10.51 -14.31 0.24
C THR A 226 -11.90 -14.93 0.37
N GLN A 227 -12.82 -14.64 -0.57
CA GLN A 227 -14.18 -15.20 -0.59
C GLN A 227 -14.18 -16.69 -0.93
N ASP A 228 -13.32 -17.11 -1.86
CA ASP A 228 -13.29 -18.49 -2.35
C ASP A 228 -12.75 -19.46 -1.29
N ASN A 229 -11.88 -18.98 -0.40
CA ASN A 229 -11.30 -19.76 0.71
C ASN A 229 -12.21 -19.88 1.95
N LYS A 230 -13.46 -19.40 1.88
CA LYS A 230 -14.41 -19.40 3.00
C LYS A 230 -15.61 -20.30 2.69
N ASN A 231 -16.19 -20.89 3.74
CA ASN A 231 -17.43 -21.66 3.63
C ASN A 231 -18.61 -20.78 3.18
N LEU A 232 -19.70 -21.40 2.72
CA LEU A 232 -20.83 -20.72 2.10
C LEU A 232 -21.42 -19.60 2.97
N LEU A 233 -21.57 -19.85 4.27
CA LEU A 233 -22.18 -18.92 5.23
C LEU A 233 -21.28 -17.70 5.47
N THR A 234 -19.98 -17.92 5.65
CA THR A 234 -18.99 -16.83 5.78
C THR A 234 -18.86 -16.05 4.48
N ARG A 235 -18.96 -16.72 3.32
CA ARG A 235 -18.97 -16.06 2.00
C ARG A 235 -20.20 -15.17 1.83
N ALA A 236 -21.36 -15.59 2.30
CA ALA A 236 -22.59 -14.79 2.27
C ALA A 236 -22.47 -13.56 3.21
N ALA A 237 -21.98 -13.75 4.44
CA ALA A 237 -21.73 -12.66 5.38
C ALA A 237 -20.71 -11.64 4.82
N MET A 238 -19.62 -12.11 4.19
CA MET A 238 -18.66 -11.26 3.50
C MET A 238 -19.31 -10.48 2.36
N LYS A 239 -20.17 -11.10 1.54
CA LYS A 239 -20.88 -10.38 0.47
C LYS A 239 -21.81 -9.29 1.00
N LEU A 240 -22.44 -9.48 2.16
CA LEU A 240 -23.24 -8.45 2.81
C LEU A 240 -22.35 -7.30 3.34
N TYR A 241 -21.26 -7.63 4.03
CA TYR A 241 -20.34 -6.66 4.62
C TYR A 241 -19.55 -5.84 3.56
N MET A 242 -19.12 -6.51 2.50
CA MET A 242 -18.30 -5.92 1.42
C MET A 242 -19.17 -5.36 0.29
N GLY A 243 -20.45 -5.74 0.21
CA GLY A 243 -21.34 -5.47 -0.91
C GLY A 243 -21.21 -6.52 -2.03
N SER A 244 -22.34 -6.81 -2.69
CA SER A 244 -22.41 -7.69 -3.86
C SER A 244 -22.09 -6.90 -5.14
N SER A 245 -21.20 -7.44 -5.97
CA SER A 245 -21.05 -7.05 -7.37
C SER A 245 -21.23 -8.31 -8.20
N ASN A 246 -22.16 -8.32 -9.15
CA ASN A 246 -22.35 -9.46 -10.07
C ASN A 246 -21.08 -9.73 -10.90
N LYS A 247 -20.20 -8.73 -11.06
CA LYS A 247 -18.90 -8.90 -11.72
C LYS A 247 -17.90 -9.70 -10.88
N ASP A 248 -18.05 -9.75 -9.56
CA ASP A 248 -17.08 -10.41 -8.66
C ASP A 248 -17.18 -11.94 -8.73
N LYS A 249 -18.37 -12.51 -9.02
CA LYS A 249 -18.59 -13.97 -9.11
C LYS A 249 -17.85 -14.60 -10.29
N ASN A 250 -17.87 -13.94 -11.45
CA ASN A 250 -17.28 -14.46 -12.69
C ASN A 250 -15.95 -13.78 -13.05
N TYR A 251 -15.33 -13.06 -12.12
CA TYR A 251 -14.07 -12.36 -12.36
C TYR A 251 -12.93 -13.36 -12.60
N ASP A 252 -12.41 -13.44 -13.82
CA ASP A 252 -11.30 -14.34 -14.14
C ASP A 252 -9.96 -13.67 -13.86
N CYS A 253 -9.40 -13.96 -12.70
CA CYS A 253 -8.13 -13.40 -12.28
C CYS A 253 -6.96 -13.74 -13.19
N VAL A 254 -6.96 -14.89 -13.86
CA VAL A 254 -5.89 -15.25 -14.80
C VAL A 254 -5.96 -14.32 -16.01
N LYS A 255 -7.12 -14.28 -16.66
CA LYS A 255 -7.35 -13.43 -17.85
C LYS A 255 -7.07 -11.95 -17.59
N GLU A 256 -7.37 -11.48 -16.39
CA GLU A 256 -7.23 -10.07 -16.03
C GLU A 256 -5.79 -9.71 -15.59
N LEU A 257 -5.02 -10.65 -15.05
CA LEU A 257 -3.63 -10.41 -14.61
C LEU A 257 -2.61 -10.62 -15.73
N LEU A 258 -2.83 -11.58 -16.63
CA LEU A 258 -1.90 -11.91 -17.73
C LEU A 258 -1.49 -10.71 -18.60
N PRO A 259 -2.39 -9.77 -18.97
CA PRO A 259 -2.00 -8.61 -19.79
C PRO A 259 -0.92 -7.73 -19.15
N PHE A 260 -0.71 -7.83 -17.83
CA PHE A 260 0.29 -7.05 -17.10
C PHE A 260 1.63 -7.78 -16.93
N GLU A 261 1.77 -9.03 -17.38
CA GLU A 261 2.96 -9.86 -17.14
C GLU A 261 4.25 -9.20 -17.66
N ASN A 262 4.18 -8.55 -18.82
CA ASN A 262 5.33 -7.89 -19.46
C ASN A 262 5.48 -6.41 -19.08
N ASP A 263 4.46 -5.83 -18.43
CA ASP A 263 4.39 -4.39 -18.13
C ASP A 263 4.84 -4.08 -16.69
N VAL A 264 5.59 -4.98 -16.04
CA VAL A 264 5.93 -4.94 -14.60
C VAL A 264 6.49 -3.59 -14.15
N LYS A 265 7.40 -3.02 -14.95
CA LYS A 265 8.03 -1.72 -14.66
C LYS A 265 7.04 -0.56 -14.80
N GLU A 266 6.16 -0.60 -15.78
CA GLU A 266 5.18 0.46 -16.06
C GLU A 266 4.11 0.55 -14.97
N ILE A 267 3.73 -0.60 -14.38
CA ILE A 267 2.69 -0.67 -13.34
C ILE A 267 3.21 -0.51 -11.91
N ASP A 268 4.48 -0.11 -11.74
CA ASP A 268 5.14 0.05 -10.43
C ASP A 268 5.04 -1.21 -9.53
N SER A 269 5.12 -2.40 -10.15
CA SER A 269 5.20 -3.69 -9.46
C SER A 269 6.59 -4.33 -9.66
N TYR A 270 6.78 -5.56 -9.22
CA TYR A 270 8.02 -6.32 -9.42
C TYR A 270 7.71 -7.76 -9.83
N PRO A 271 8.61 -8.43 -10.57
CA PRO A 271 8.28 -9.71 -11.24
C PRO A 271 7.79 -10.78 -10.27
N GLY A 272 8.41 -10.84 -9.08
CA GLY A 272 8.02 -11.77 -8.03
C GLY A 272 6.56 -11.59 -7.56
N GLU A 273 6.05 -10.36 -7.48
CA GLU A 273 4.67 -10.10 -7.07
C GLU A 273 3.67 -10.51 -8.15
N ILE A 274 3.89 -10.12 -9.41
CA ILE A 274 2.96 -10.41 -10.51
C ILE A 274 2.84 -11.91 -10.72
N HIS A 275 3.96 -12.62 -10.86
CA HIS A 275 3.92 -14.06 -11.07
C HIS A 275 3.36 -14.80 -9.85
N TYR A 276 3.57 -14.31 -8.62
CA TYR A 276 2.90 -14.86 -7.44
C TYR A 276 1.37 -14.70 -7.49
N LEU A 277 0.88 -13.54 -7.93
CA LEU A 277 -0.57 -13.31 -8.08
C LEU A 277 -1.18 -14.19 -9.16
N ILE A 278 -0.52 -14.33 -10.31
CA ILE A 278 -0.96 -15.20 -11.41
C ILE A 278 -0.96 -16.67 -10.97
N ALA A 279 0.11 -17.11 -10.27
CA ALA A 279 0.18 -18.46 -9.73
C ALA A 279 -0.96 -18.76 -8.76
N LYS A 280 -1.30 -17.82 -7.86
CA LYS A 280 -2.49 -17.95 -7.02
C LYS A 280 -3.75 -18.08 -7.86
N ALA A 281 -3.92 -17.26 -8.90
CA ALA A 281 -5.10 -17.35 -9.76
C ALA A 281 -5.26 -18.74 -10.40
N TYR A 282 -4.20 -19.31 -10.97
CA TYR A 282 -4.20 -20.67 -11.50
C TYR A 282 -4.44 -21.73 -10.42
N GLY A 283 -3.84 -21.58 -9.24
CA GLY A 283 -4.04 -22.51 -8.13
C GLY A 283 -5.50 -22.58 -7.66
N TYR A 284 -6.22 -21.45 -7.63
CA TYR A 284 -7.67 -21.43 -7.34
C TYR A 284 -8.53 -22.04 -8.46
N GLN A 285 -8.01 -22.12 -9.69
CA GLN A 285 -8.62 -22.83 -10.81
C GLN A 285 -8.22 -24.32 -10.86
N ASN A 286 -7.49 -24.83 -9.85
CA ASN A 286 -6.91 -26.18 -9.81
C ASN A 286 -5.96 -26.49 -10.99
N ASN A 287 -5.47 -25.48 -11.71
CA ASN A 287 -4.44 -25.63 -12.72
C ASN A 287 -3.05 -25.53 -12.07
N TYR A 288 -2.69 -26.59 -11.35
CA TYR A 288 -1.43 -26.65 -10.61
C TYR A 288 -0.17 -26.59 -11.49
N PRO A 289 -0.11 -27.22 -12.68
CA PRO A 289 1.06 -27.11 -13.57
C PRO A 289 1.38 -25.65 -13.95
N SER A 290 0.39 -24.89 -14.43
CA SER A 290 0.58 -23.46 -14.77
C SER A 290 0.91 -22.62 -13.54
N ALA A 291 0.30 -22.93 -12.38
CA ALA A 291 0.61 -22.24 -11.14
C ALA A 291 2.09 -22.42 -10.74
N ILE A 292 2.61 -23.65 -10.81
CA ILE A 292 4.01 -23.96 -10.49
C ILE A 292 4.97 -23.25 -11.43
N GLU A 293 4.66 -23.18 -12.74
CA GLU A 293 5.50 -22.47 -13.70
C GLU A 293 5.68 -20.99 -13.31
N HIS A 294 4.58 -20.31 -12.98
CA HIS A 294 4.65 -18.93 -12.51
C HIS A 294 5.34 -18.80 -11.15
N LEU A 295 5.20 -19.75 -10.23
CA LEU A 295 5.97 -19.73 -8.98
C LEU A 295 7.47 -19.88 -9.23
N ARG A 296 7.91 -20.69 -10.21
CA ARG A 296 9.32 -20.78 -10.60
C ARG A 296 9.82 -19.44 -11.15
N LYS A 297 9.03 -18.76 -12.01
CA LYS A 297 9.34 -17.40 -12.48
C LYS A 297 9.45 -16.42 -11.31
N ALA A 298 8.52 -16.48 -10.35
CA ALA A 298 8.55 -15.64 -9.15
C ALA A 298 9.77 -15.90 -8.24
N ARG A 299 10.22 -17.15 -8.11
CA ARG A 299 11.41 -17.54 -7.32
C ARG A 299 12.72 -17.01 -7.91
N LYS A 300 12.80 -16.89 -9.24
CA LYS A 300 13.96 -16.36 -9.97
C LYS A 300 14.06 -14.83 -9.91
N ALA A 301 13.01 -14.14 -9.47
CA ALA A 301 13.03 -12.68 -9.35
C ALA A 301 14.02 -12.22 -8.28
N GLU A 302 14.64 -11.06 -8.52
CA GLU A 302 15.63 -10.47 -7.63
C GLU A 302 15.04 -10.19 -6.22
N VAL A 303 15.84 -10.47 -5.19
CA VAL A 303 15.47 -10.30 -3.78
C VAL A 303 16.42 -9.30 -3.13
N VAL A 304 16.01 -8.03 -3.07
CA VAL A 304 16.87 -6.91 -2.66
C VAL A 304 16.50 -6.33 -1.30
N ASP A 305 15.21 -6.31 -0.99
CA ASP A 305 14.63 -5.60 0.15
C ASP A 305 13.64 -6.47 0.94
N SER A 306 13.07 -5.95 2.03
CA SER A 306 12.21 -6.78 2.88
C SER A 306 10.90 -7.17 2.20
N LYS A 307 10.36 -6.34 1.30
CA LYS A 307 9.13 -6.67 0.54
C LYS A 307 9.37 -7.85 -0.41
N THR A 308 10.50 -7.86 -1.13
CA THR A 308 10.85 -8.94 -2.05
C THR A 308 11.20 -10.22 -1.29
N ARG A 309 11.89 -10.12 -0.14
CA ARG A 309 12.12 -11.26 0.78
C ARG A 309 10.81 -11.88 1.29
N GLU A 310 9.87 -11.05 1.75
CA GLU A 310 8.58 -11.56 2.25
C GLU A 310 7.80 -12.27 1.15
N THR A 311 7.74 -11.70 -0.05
CA THR A 311 7.09 -12.34 -1.20
C THR A 311 7.78 -13.62 -1.60
N ASN A 312 9.12 -13.65 -1.64
CA ASN A 312 9.89 -14.85 -1.96
C ASN A 312 9.61 -16.00 -0.95
N LYS A 313 9.43 -15.67 0.34
CA LYS A 313 8.97 -16.63 1.36
C LYS A 313 7.55 -17.12 1.09
N LYS A 314 6.60 -16.23 0.78
CA LYS A 314 5.22 -16.61 0.43
C LYS A 314 5.15 -17.50 -0.81
N VAL A 315 5.96 -17.20 -1.82
CA VAL A 315 6.11 -18.00 -3.04
C VAL A 315 6.59 -19.40 -2.69
N GLN A 316 7.63 -19.53 -1.86
CA GLN A 316 8.14 -20.83 -1.43
C GLN A 316 7.08 -21.66 -0.70
N THR A 317 6.42 -21.07 0.30
CA THR A 317 5.37 -21.76 1.06
C THR A 317 4.20 -22.20 0.16
N TYR A 318 3.81 -21.37 -0.81
CA TYR A 318 2.74 -21.72 -1.72
C TYR A 318 3.16 -22.78 -2.76
N TYR A 319 4.41 -22.73 -3.21
CA TYR A 319 5.02 -23.74 -4.07
C TYR A 319 4.98 -25.12 -3.42
N GLU A 320 5.47 -25.24 -2.19
CA GLU A 320 5.43 -26.48 -1.42
C GLU A 320 4.00 -27.00 -1.27
N LYS A 321 3.05 -26.11 -0.90
CA LYS A 321 1.63 -26.47 -0.79
C LYS A 321 1.07 -27.04 -2.09
N LEU A 322 1.31 -26.40 -3.24
CA LEU A 322 0.78 -26.86 -4.52
C LEU A 322 1.45 -28.15 -4.99
N TYR A 323 2.74 -28.33 -4.71
CA TYR A 323 3.45 -29.59 -4.99
C TYR A 323 2.83 -30.75 -4.23
N THR A 324 2.62 -30.62 -2.92
CA THR A 324 1.97 -31.68 -2.12
C THR A 324 0.58 -32.02 -2.63
N LEU A 325 -0.20 -31.03 -3.09
CA LEU A 325 -1.53 -31.27 -3.68
C LEU A 325 -1.46 -31.98 -5.03
N MET A 326 -0.45 -31.70 -5.86
CA MET A 326 -0.24 -32.41 -7.11
C MET A 326 0.13 -33.88 -6.87
N ASP A 327 1.06 -34.13 -5.95
CA ASP A 327 1.52 -35.49 -5.65
C ASP A 327 0.39 -36.32 -5.01
N ALA A 328 -0.37 -35.73 -4.09
CA ALA A 328 -1.54 -36.40 -3.50
C ALA A 328 -2.61 -36.77 -4.54
N LYS A 329 -2.81 -35.92 -5.56
CA LYS A 329 -3.77 -36.18 -6.66
C LYS A 329 -3.26 -37.20 -7.68
N ALA A 330 -1.94 -37.29 -7.85
CA ALA A 330 -1.32 -38.31 -8.69
C ALA A 330 -1.43 -39.71 -8.05
N ASN A 331 -1.32 -39.80 -6.73
CA ASN A 331 -1.40 -41.04 -5.96
C ASN A 331 -2.83 -41.47 -5.61
N SER A 332 -3.85 -40.65 -5.91
CA SER A 332 -5.27 -40.96 -5.69
C SER A 332 -5.98 -41.48 -6.94
N LYS A 333 -5.23 -41.75 -8.01
CA LYS A 333 -5.69 -42.45 -9.22
C LYS A 333 -5.10 -43.85 -9.19
#